data_AF-A0A7V6GMZ6-F1
#
_entry.id   AF-A0A7V6GMZ6-F1
#
_cell.length_a   1.000
_cell.length_b   1.000
_cell.length_c   1.000
_cell.angle_alpha   90.00
_cell.angle_beta   90.00
_cell.angle_gamma   90.00
#
_symmetry.space_group_name_H-M   'P 1'
#
loop_
_entity.id
_entity.type
_entity.pdbx_description
1 polymer ?
#
loop_
_entity_poly.entity_id
_entity_poly.type
_entity_poly.pdbx_seq_one_letter_code
_entity_poly.pdbx_strand_id
1 'polypeptide(L)'
;MPRVKNSKVTRARRKKVLKQAKGYFGSKRTLYRTANEQVMRSMRYQYRDRKQRKRQFRKLWITRINAACKLNDMKYSQLIHGLKLANVDINRKILADLAVHDAKAFTQLTNIAKEAIKNPPAKVEAKPVVKSEIKKVETKPAEKPAAPKAPKAKVEYSAKTVSELKEIAKDMGLTGYSALKKAELVELIEANVK
;
A
#
# COMPACT_ATOMS: atom_id res chain seq x y z
N MET A 1 -28.36 28.15 -46.53
CA MET A 1 -28.01 27.19 -45.45
C MET A 1 -29.21 26.34 -45.10
N PRO A 2 -29.07 25.00 -44.99
CA PRO A 2 -30.18 24.12 -44.61
C PRO A 2 -30.52 24.24 -43.11
N ARG A 3 -31.81 24.25 -42.77
CA ARG A 3 -32.31 24.32 -41.37
C ARG A 3 -32.29 22.94 -40.70
N VAL A 4 -31.47 22.78 -39.67
CA VAL A 4 -31.41 21.53 -38.87
C VAL A 4 -32.35 21.61 -37.65
N LYS A 5 -33.06 20.51 -37.33
CA LYS A 5 -33.97 20.41 -36.17
C LYS A 5 -33.30 19.71 -34.97
N ASN A 6 -33.40 20.29 -33.77
CA ASN A 6 -32.60 19.89 -32.59
C ASN A 6 -33.33 18.93 -31.62
N SER A 7 -34.52 18.43 -32.01
CA SER A 7 -35.45 17.72 -31.12
C SER A 7 -34.87 16.42 -30.55
N LYS A 8 -34.26 15.58 -31.39
CA LYS A 8 -33.70 14.28 -30.98
C LYS A 8 -32.58 14.43 -29.94
N VAL A 9 -31.64 15.35 -30.18
CA VAL A 9 -30.51 15.64 -29.27
C VAL A 9 -31.02 16.17 -27.93
N THR A 10 -32.00 17.08 -27.96
CA THR A 10 -32.60 17.65 -26.76
C THR A 10 -33.30 16.58 -25.91
N ARG A 11 -34.10 15.71 -26.54
CA ARG A 11 -34.77 14.60 -25.84
C ARG A 11 -33.75 13.63 -25.22
N ALA A 12 -32.65 13.32 -25.90
CA ALA A 12 -31.60 12.46 -25.38
C ALA A 12 -30.94 13.04 -24.11
N ARG A 13 -30.58 14.34 -24.12
CA ARG A 13 -30.03 15.04 -22.94
C ARG A 13 -30.99 14.99 -21.75
N ARG A 14 -32.29 15.25 -21.97
CA ARG A 14 -33.30 15.18 -20.90
C ARG A 14 -33.43 13.78 -20.31
N LYS A 15 -33.51 12.75 -21.16
CA LYS A 15 -33.57 11.35 -20.72
C LYS A 15 -32.35 10.95 -19.87
N LYS A 16 -31.14 11.42 -20.22
CA LYS A 16 -29.92 11.17 -19.44
C LYS A 16 -30.02 11.72 -18.02
N VAL A 17 -30.45 12.97 -17.86
CA VAL A 17 -30.60 13.61 -16.54
C VAL A 17 -31.71 12.93 -15.73
N LEU A 18 -32.88 12.67 -16.33
CA LEU A 18 -33.98 11.99 -15.64
C LEU A 18 -33.61 10.55 -15.23
N LYS A 19 -32.77 9.86 -16.00
CA LYS A 19 -32.23 8.55 -15.62
C LYS A 19 -31.35 8.64 -14.36
N GLN A 20 -30.56 9.70 -14.21
CA GLN A 20 -29.74 9.95 -13.01
C GLN A 20 -30.57 10.39 -11.80
N ALA A 21 -31.68 11.10 -12.04
CA ALA A 21 -32.58 11.59 -11.00
C ALA A 21 -33.59 10.54 -10.50
N LYS A 22 -33.55 9.31 -11.01
CA LYS A 22 -34.42 8.22 -10.52
C LYS A 22 -34.19 8.01 -9.02
N GLY A 23 -35.29 7.92 -8.26
CA GLY A 23 -35.28 7.80 -6.80
C GLY A 23 -35.33 9.13 -6.05
N TYR A 24 -35.22 10.29 -6.72
CA TYR A 24 -35.46 11.58 -6.07
C TYR A 24 -36.93 11.78 -5.74
N PHE A 25 -37.18 12.54 -4.67
CA PHE A 25 -38.53 12.77 -4.16
C PHE A 25 -39.26 13.89 -4.91
N GLY A 26 -40.57 13.73 -5.10
CA GLY A 26 -41.46 14.73 -5.69
C GLY A 26 -41.10 15.15 -7.12
N SER A 27 -41.14 16.45 -7.40
CA SER A 27 -40.88 17.01 -8.73
C SER A 27 -39.45 16.82 -9.23
N LYS A 28 -38.52 16.45 -8.34
CA LYS A 28 -37.08 16.31 -8.66
C LYS A 28 -36.75 15.05 -9.46
N ARG A 29 -37.69 14.11 -9.62
CA ARG A 29 -37.56 12.95 -10.52
C ARG A 29 -38.32 13.09 -11.84
N THR A 30 -39.31 13.99 -11.92
CA THR A 30 -40.24 14.10 -13.05
C THR A 30 -39.94 15.29 -13.96
N LEU A 31 -39.73 16.48 -13.42
CA LEU A 31 -39.52 17.70 -14.20
C LEU A 31 -38.02 17.88 -14.50
N TYR A 32 -37.67 18.10 -15.77
CA TYR A 32 -36.26 18.18 -16.19
C TYR A 32 -35.48 19.30 -15.48
N ARG A 33 -36.07 20.48 -15.31
CA ARG A 33 -35.38 21.65 -14.75
C ARG A 33 -34.99 21.42 -13.29
N THR A 34 -35.96 21.03 -12.46
CA THR A 34 -35.75 20.70 -11.04
C THR A 34 -34.84 19.48 -10.86
N ALA A 35 -35.00 18.46 -11.71
CA ALA A 35 -34.14 17.28 -11.71
C ALA A 35 -32.68 17.65 -12.02
N ASN A 36 -32.45 18.48 -13.04
CA ASN A 36 -31.10 18.91 -13.42
C ASN A 36 -30.41 19.70 -12.30
N GLU A 37 -31.12 20.64 -11.67
CA GLU A 37 -30.61 21.38 -10.52
C GLU A 37 -30.26 20.46 -9.35
N GLN A 38 -31.12 19.49 -9.05
CA GLN A 38 -30.87 18.53 -7.98
C GLN A 38 -29.68 17.61 -8.30
N VAL A 39 -29.59 17.08 -9.52
CA VAL A 39 -28.48 16.22 -9.95
C VAL A 39 -27.15 16.98 -9.84
N MET A 40 -27.09 18.24 -10.26
CA MET A 40 -25.88 19.06 -10.13
C MET A 40 -25.46 19.24 -8.66
N ARG A 41 -26.42 19.50 -7.75
CA ARG A 41 -26.16 19.61 -6.30
C ARG A 41 -25.68 18.27 -5.72
N SER A 42 -26.33 17.17 -6.08
CA SER A 42 -25.97 15.82 -5.64
C SER A 42 -24.57 15.42 -6.10
N MET A 43 -24.16 15.75 -7.33
CA MET A 43 -22.80 15.53 -7.82
C MET A 43 -21.75 16.34 -7.03
N ARG A 44 -22.08 17.59 -6.68
CA ARG A 44 -21.20 18.43 -5.83
C ARG A 44 -21.02 17.81 -4.45
N TYR A 45 -22.11 17.36 -3.82
CA TYR A 45 -22.05 16.67 -2.52
C TYR A 45 -21.27 15.36 -2.62
N GLN A 46 -21.50 14.54 -3.63
CA GLN A 46 -20.75 13.30 -3.85
C GLN A 46 -19.24 13.55 -3.93
N TYR A 47 -18.80 14.58 -4.65
CA TYR A 47 -17.38 14.92 -4.74
C TYR A 47 -16.79 15.34 -3.39
N ARG A 48 -17.46 16.24 -2.66
CA ARG A 48 -17.08 16.67 -1.32
C ARG A 48 -17.02 15.49 -0.36
N ASP A 49 -18.06 14.67 -0.35
CA ASP A 49 -18.26 13.61 0.63
C ASP A 49 -17.30 12.44 0.42
N ARG A 50 -16.85 12.17 -0.81
CA ARG A 50 -15.75 11.21 -1.05
C ARG A 50 -14.47 11.62 -0.31
N LYS A 51 -14.17 12.91 -0.21
CA LYS A 51 -13.02 13.41 0.56
C LYS A 51 -13.29 13.36 2.07
N GLN A 52 -14.51 13.74 2.50
CA GLN A 52 -14.90 13.74 3.92
C GLN A 52 -15.01 12.33 4.52
N ARG A 53 -15.43 11.33 3.74
CA ARG A 53 -15.59 9.94 4.19
C ARG A 53 -14.32 9.38 4.82
N LYS A 54 -13.15 9.72 4.27
CA LYS A 54 -11.84 9.34 4.85
C LYS A 54 -11.66 9.88 6.28
N ARG A 55 -12.09 11.12 6.53
CA ARG A 55 -12.05 11.77 7.85
C ARG A 55 -13.10 11.18 8.79
N GLN A 56 -14.30 10.92 8.30
CA GLN A 56 -15.38 10.30 9.08
C GLN A 56 -15.00 8.90 9.57
N PHE A 57 -14.44 8.05 8.71
CA PHE A 57 -13.95 6.74 9.14
C PHE A 57 -12.79 6.84 10.12
N ARG A 58 -11.84 7.76 9.89
CA ARG A 58 -10.76 7.97 10.86
C ARG A 58 -11.29 8.41 12.22
N LYS A 59 -12.30 9.29 12.26
CA LYS A 59 -12.97 9.69 13.50
C LYS A 59 -13.59 8.48 14.21
N LEU A 60 -14.31 7.64 13.45
CA LEU A 60 -14.92 6.41 13.98
C LEU A 60 -13.88 5.42 14.52
N TRP A 61 -12.75 5.23 13.83
CA TRP A 61 -11.69 4.36 14.31
C TRP A 61 -11.11 4.89 15.62
N ILE A 62 -10.83 6.20 15.71
CA ILE A 62 -10.32 6.80 16.94
C ILE A 62 -11.32 6.64 18.09
N THR A 63 -12.62 6.81 17.87
CA THR A 63 -13.62 6.62 18.93
C THR A 63 -13.68 5.18 19.42
N ARG A 64 -13.61 4.19 18.51
CA ARG A 64 -13.56 2.76 18.87
C ARG A 64 -12.30 2.43 19.67
N ILE A 65 -11.14 2.88 19.19
CA ILE A 65 -9.86 2.66 19.86
C ILE A 65 -9.87 3.32 21.25
N ASN A 66 -10.36 4.55 21.36
CA ASN A 66 -10.40 5.26 22.63
C ASN A 66 -11.28 4.53 23.66
N ALA A 67 -12.41 3.95 23.24
CA ALA A 67 -13.23 3.12 24.11
C ALA A 67 -12.46 1.88 24.60
N ALA A 68 -11.78 1.16 23.72
CA ALA A 68 -10.96 0.00 24.10
C ALA A 68 -9.76 0.38 24.97
N CYS A 69 -9.11 1.53 24.73
CA CYS A 69 -8.04 2.04 25.57
C CYS A 69 -8.51 2.31 27.00
N LYS A 70 -9.73 2.84 27.18
CA LYS A 70 -10.31 3.07 28.50
C LYS A 70 -10.49 1.78 29.29
N LEU A 71 -10.82 0.67 28.63
CA LEU A 71 -10.92 -0.64 29.28
C LEU A 71 -9.56 -1.18 29.76
N ASN A 72 -8.46 -0.69 29.17
CA ASN A 72 -7.09 -1.08 29.51
C ASN A 72 -6.35 0.01 30.32
N ASP A 73 -7.09 0.93 30.94
CA ASP A 73 -6.59 2.05 31.76
C ASP A 73 -5.53 2.91 31.05
N MET A 74 -5.71 3.15 29.75
CA MET A 74 -4.80 3.96 28.95
C MET A 74 -5.57 5.03 28.16
N LYS A 75 -4.94 6.19 27.95
CA LYS A 75 -5.47 7.21 27.03
C LYS A 75 -5.00 6.93 25.60
N TYR A 76 -5.86 7.16 24.61
CA TYR A 76 -5.52 7.00 23.19
C TYR A 76 -4.20 7.71 22.78
N SER A 77 -3.97 8.92 23.28
CA SER A 77 -2.73 9.68 22.99
C SER A 77 -1.48 8.92 23.44
N GLN A 78 -1.53 8.34 24.64
CA GLN A 78 -0.44 7.54 25.20
C GLN A 78 -0.25 6.25 24.40
N LEU A 79 -1.33 5.56 24.01
CA LEU A 79 -1.22 4.34 23.19
C LEU A 79 -0.48 4.63 21.88
N ILE A 80 -0.88 5.65 21.13
CA ILE A 80 -0.25 5.99 19.85
C ILE A 80 1.20 6.41 20.03
N HIS A 81 1.50 7.14 21.10
CA HIS A 81 2.87 7.50 21.45
C HIS A 81 3.72 6.27 21.76
N GLY A 82 3.23 5.37 22.62
CA GLY A 82 3.93 4.14 23.00
C GLY A 82 4.16 3.20 21.82
N LEU A 83 3.17 3.02 20.94
CA LEU A 83 3.33 2.23 19.72
C LEU A 83 4.36 2.83 18.75
N LYS A 84 4.44 4.18 18.67
CA LYS A 84 5.47 4.85 17.88
C LYS A 84 6.86 4.64 18.46
N LEU A 85 7.02 4.71 19.78
CA LEU A 85 8.29 4.41 20.46
C LEU A 85 8.71 2.95 20.26
N ALA A 86 7.76 2.02 20.32
CA ALA A 86 7.98 0.61 20.06
C ALA A 86 8.24 0.27 18.57
N ASN A 87 8.27 1.27 17.67
CA ASN A 87 8.39 1.10 16.22
C ASN A 87 7.32 0.18 15.60
N VAL A 88 6.12 0.13 16.19
CA VAL A 88 5.00 -0.66 15.70
C VAL A 88 4.16 0.21 14.75
N ASP A 89 4.38 0.05 13.44
CA ASP A 89 3.62 0.78 12.41
C ASP A 89 2.30 0.08 12.08
N ILE A 90 1.25 0.41 12.86
CA ILE A 90 -0.10 -0.14 12.66
C ILE A 90 -1.08 0.98 12.27
N ASN A 91 -1.82 0.72 11.19
CA ASN A 91 -2.91 1.58 10.76
C ASN A 91 -4.10 1.55 11.75
N ARG A 92 -4.70 2.72 11.98
CA ARG A 92 -5.87 2.87 12.88
C ARG A 92 -7.08 2.05 12.45
N LYS A 93 -7.21 1.73 11.16
CA LYS A 93 -8.25 0.83 10.66
C LYS A 93 -8.11 -0.55 11.29
N ILE A 94 -6.90 -1.12 11.26
CA ILE A 94 -6.59 -2.45 11.77
C ILE A 94 -6.67 -2.44 13.30
N LEU A 95 -6.12 -1.40 13.93
CA LEU A 95 -6.12 -1.26 15.38
C LEU A 95 -7.56 -1.14 15.93
N ALA A 96 -8.46 -0.45 15.22
CA ALA A 96 -9.88 -0.39 15.58
C ALA A 96 -10.64 -1.70 15.31
N ASP A 97 -10.17 -2.51 14.37
CA ASP A 97 -10.76 -3.81 14.05
C ASP A 97 -10.40 -4.86 15.10
N LEU A 98 -9.11 -4.91 15.48
CA LEU A 98 -8.59 -5.70 16.60
C LEU A 98 -9.31 -5.36 17.90
N ALA A 99 -9.49 -4.07 18.19
CA ALA A 99 -10.22 -3.62 19.38
C ALA A 99 -11.66 -4.16 19.47
N VAL A 100 -12.29 -4.52 18.35
CA VAL A 100 -13.66 -5.06 18.31
C VAL A 100 -13.68 -6.59 18.28
N HIS A 101 -12.80 -7.21 17.48
CA HIS A 101 -12.86 -8.65 17.20
C HIS A 101 -11.98 -9.47 18.14
N ASP A 102 -10.87 -8.90 18.62
CA ASP A 102 -9.91 -9.58 19.50
C ASP A 102 -9.38 -8.64 20.59
N ALA A 103 -10.10 -8.65 21.72
CA ALA A 103 -9.70 -7.91 22.90
C ALA A 103 -8.34 -8.37 23.45
N LYS A 104 -7.98 -9.66 23.33
CA LYS A 104 -6.73 -10.19 23.88
C LYS A 104 -5.53 -9.65 23.12
N ALA A 105 -5.54 -9.71 21.79
CA ALA A 105 -4.49 -9.11 20.97
C ALA A 105 -4.37 -7.60 21.22
N PHE A 106 -5.50 -6.90 21.39
CA PHE A 106 -5.47 -5.47 21.71
C PHE A 106 -4.81 -5.20 23.07
N THR A 107 -5.09 -6.00 24.11
CA THR A 107 -4.44 -5.85 25.43
C THR A 107 -2.91 -6.03 25.35
N GLN A 108 -2.43 -7.01 24.58
CA GLN A 108 -0.99 -7.22 24.37
C GLN A 108 -0.33 -5.99 23.73
N LEU A 109 -0.96 -5.40 22.71
CA LEU A 109 -0.47 -4.16 22.10
C LEU A 109 -0.46 -3.00 23.10
N THR A 110 -1.46 -2.90 23.98
CA THR A 110 -1.45 -1.87 25.01
C THR A 110 -0.33 -2.08 26.03
N ASN A 111 0.01 -3.32 26.37
CA ASN A 111 1.11 -3.62 27.30
C ASN A 111 2.47 -3.25 26.68
N ILE A 112 2.73 -3.63 25.43
CA ILE A 112 3.92 -3.21 24.68
C ILE A 112 4.04 -1.68 24.69
N ALA A 113 2.93 -0.97 24.46
CA ALA A 113 2.92 0.48 24.52
C ALA A 113 3.19 1.04 25.93
N LYS A 114 2.71 0.40 27.02
CA LYS A 114 3.03 0.78 28.41
C LYS A 114 4.52 0.64 28.68
N GLU A 115 5.10 -0.48 28.27
CA GLU A 115 6.52 -0.78 28.46
C GLU A 115 7.42 0.20 27.71
N ALA A 116 7.10 0.51 26.45
CA ALA A 116 7.84 1.47 25.64
C ALA A 116 7.79 2.91 26.18
N ILE A 117 6.70 3.29 26.87
CA ILE A 117 6.61 4.59 27.55
C ILE A 117 7.49 4.61 28.80
N LYS A 118 7.53 3.50 29.55
CA LYS A 118 8.35 3.38 30.76
C LYS A 118 9.85 3.37 30.43
N ASN A 119 10.23 2.68 29.37
CA ASN A 119 11.60 2.57 28.88
C ASN A 119 11.71 3.23 27.49
N PRO A 120 11.81 4.56 27.40
CA PRO A 120 11.91 5.23 26.11
C PRO A 120 13.19 4.79 25.39
N PRO A 121 13.10 4.22 24.18
CA PRO A 121 14.29 3.88 23.42
C PRO A 121 15.04 5.16 23.04
N ALA A 122 16.36 5.18 23.26
CA ALA A 122 17.23 6.25 22.80
C ALA A 122 16.99 6.49 21.30
N LYS A 123 16.89 7.76 20.90
CA LYS A 123 16.59 8.23 19.53
C LYS A 123 17.26 7.33 18.47
N VAL A 124 16.50 6.44 17.85
CA VAL A 124 16.96 5.68 16.69
C VAL A 124 16.87 6.62 15.50
N GLU A 125 18.02 6.99 14.96
CA GLU A 125 18.15 7.77 13.74
C GLU A 125 17.37 7.11 12.60
N ALA A 126 16.54 7.89 11.92
CA ALA A 126 15.74 7.44 10.80
C ALA A 126 16.66 7.05 9.62
N LYS A 127 16.91 5.75 9.45
CA LYS A 127 17.44 5.23 8.18
C LYS A 127 16.36 5.39 7.10
N PRO A 128 16.70 5.94 5.91
CA PRO A 128 15.71 6.22 4.88
C PRO A 128 15.19 4.92 4.26
N VAL A 129 13.87 4.75 4.27
CA VAL A 129 13.19 3.62 3.62
C VAL A 129 13.32 3.77 2.10
N VAL A 130 14.08 2.86 1.49
CA VAL A 130 14.15 2.65 0.04
C VAL A 130 12.75 2.29 -0.45
N LYS A 131 12.24 3.07 -1.42
CA LYS A 131 11.01 2.75 -2.17
C LYS A 131 11.24 1.44 -2.93
N SER A 132 10.70 0.34 -2.44
CA SER A 132 10.57 -0.87 -3.25
C SER A 132 9.44 -0.67 -4.26
N GLU A 133 9.83 -0.78 -5.52
CA GLU A 133 9.01 -0.60 -6.71
C GLU A 133 7.89 -1.64 -6.76
N ILE A 134 6.68 -1.16 -7.04
CA ILE A 134 5.53 -2.00 -7.39
C ILE A 134 5.79 -2.53 -8.79
N LYS A 135 6.28 -3.78 -8.91
CA LYS A 135 6.24 -4.52 -10.17
C LYS A 135 4.78 -4.82 -10.53
N LYS A 136 4.42 -4.32 -11.71
CA LYS A 136 3.14 -4.45 -12.43
C LYS A 136 2.83 -5.93 -12.67
N VAL A 137 1.68 -6.40 -12.17
CA VAL A 137 1.15 -7.74 -12.48
C VAL A 137 0.24 -7.60 -13.70
N GLU A 138 0.72 -8.08 -14.86
CA GLU A 138 -0.09 -8.39 -16.03
C GLU A 138 -0.38 -9.90 -16.08
N THR A 139 -1.44 -10.25 -16.80
CA THR A 139 -2.27 -11.45 -16.75
C THR A 139 -1.71 -12.70 -17.47
N LYS A 140 -1.90 -13.88 -16.82
CA LYS A 140 -1.99 -15.33 -17.23
C LYS A 140 -1.88 -15.70 -18.74
N PRO A 141 -1.37 -16.92 -19.15
CA PRO A 141 -1.75 -18.26 -18.60
C PRO A 141 -0.75 -19.47 -18.65
N ALA A 142 -1.00 -20.43 -17.73
CA ALA A 142 -0.82 -21.91 -17.66
C ALA A 142 0.22 -22.73 -18.49
N GLU A 143 1.03 -23.57 -17.79
CA GLU A 143 1.11 -25.05 -17.93
C GLU A 143 1.92 -25.72 -16.76
N LYS A 144 1.62 -26.99 -16.40
CA LYS A 144 2.20 -27.87 -15.34
C LYS A 144 2.89 -29.09 -16.04
N PRO A 145 3.57 -30.07 -15.37
CA PRO A 145 4.50 -30.09 -14.21
C PRO A 145 5.73 -31.05 -14.43
N ALA A 146 6.80 -30.96 -13.62
CA ALA A 146 7.66 -32.12 -13.21
C ALA A 146 8.69 -31.71 -12.14
N ALA A 147 8.84 -32.52 -11.09
CA ALA A 147 9.86 -32.46 -10.03
C ALA A 147 10.86 -33.64 -10.19
N PRO A 148 11.94 -33.86 -9.39
CA PRO A 148 12.55 -33.08 -8.29
C PRO A 148 14.12 -33.01 -8.32
N LYS A 149 14.73 -32.25 -7.38
CA LYS A 149 15.99 -32.48 -6.61
C LYS A 149 16.86 -31.22 -6.42
N ALA A 150 16.94 -30.74 -5.18
CA ALA A 150 18.06 -29.93 -4.64
C ALA A 150 19.12 -30.90 -4.06
N PRO A 151 20.39 -30.52 -3.75
CA PRO A 151 20.93 -29.16 -3.53
C PRO A 151 22.33 -28.91 -4.15
N LYS A 152 22.75 -27.63 -4.21
CA LYS A 152 24.11 -27.12 -3.90
C LYS A 152 24.17 -25.61 -4.18
N ALA A 153 24.65 -24.86 -3.20
CA ALA A 153 24.80 -23.42 -3.27
C ALA A 153 25.76 -23.01 -4.40
N LYS A 154 25.24 -22.35 -5.43
CA LYS A 154 26.05 -21.62 -6.41
C LYS A 154 26.06 -20.16 -5.99
N VAL A 155 27.21 -19.68 -5.55
CA VAL A 155 27.44 -18.24 -5.36
C VAL A 155 27.49 -17.63 -6.77
N GLU A 156 26.52 -16.79 -7.13
CA GLU A 156 26.48 -16.16 -8.45
C GLU A 156 27.55 -15.05 -8.56
N TYR A 157 28.72 -15.37 -9.11
CA TYR A 157 29.81 -14.42 -9.32
C TYR A 157 29.50 -13.37 -10.43
N SER A 158 28.47 -13.61 -11.24
CA SER A 158 28.02 -12.71 -12.32
C SER A 158 27.54 -11.33 -11.82
N ALA A 159 26.97 -11.27 -10.61
CA ALA A 159 26.45 -10.05 -10.01
C ALA A 159 27.54 -9.09 -9.49
N LYS A 160 28.79 -9.57 -9.33
CA LYS A 160 29.89 -8.77 -8.76
C LYS A 160 30.50 -7.80 -9.77
N THR A 161 31.12 -6.75 -9.26
CA THR A 161 31.82 -5.75 -10.09
C THR A 161 33.18 -6.30 -10.57
N VAL A 162 33.75 -5.73 -11.64
CA VAL A 162 35.04 -6.20 -12.20
C VAL A 162 36.18 -6.07 -11.19
N SER A 163 36.14 -5.05 -10.34
CA SER A 163 37.11 -4.83 -9.25
C SER A 163 37.04 -5.96 -8.22
N GLU A 164 35.84 -6.31 -7.77
CA GLU A 164 35.62 -7.41 -6.80
C GLU A 164 36.07 -8.75 -7.38
N LEU A 165 35.86 -8.99 -8.68
CA LEU A 165 36.32 -10.21 -9.35
C LEU A 165 37.85 -10.28 -9.44
N LYS A 166 38.54 -9.15 -9.66
CA LYS A 166 40.01 -9.10 -9.66
C LYS A 166 40.61 -9.31 -8.26
N GLU A 167 39.95 -8.83 -7.21
CA GLU A 167 40.37 -9.08 -5.82
C GLU A 167 40.24 -10.56 -5.47
N ILE A 168 39.10 -11.18 -5.80
CA ILE A 168 38.88 -12.62 -5.58
C ILE A 168 39.90 -13.47 -6.35
N ALA A 169 40.21 -13.10 -7.61
CA ALA A 169 41.22 -13.82 -8.40
C ALA A 169 42.65 -13.67 -7.82
N LYS A 170 42.96 -12.52 -7.22
CA LYS A 170 44.23 -12.27 -6.53
C LYS A 170 44.34 -13.08 -5.24
N ASP A 171 43.27 -13.14 -4.45
CA ASP A 171 43.21 -13.93 -3.21
C ASP A 171 43.33 -15.44 -3.47
N MET A 172 42.87 -15.89 -4.64
CA MET A 172 43.04 -17.27 -5.12
C MET A 172 44.42 -17.55 -5.76
N GLY A 173 45.30 -16.55 -5.84
CA GLY A 173 46.66 -16.71 -6.38
C GLY A 173 46.73 -17.01 -7.88
N LEU A 174 45.69 -16.64 -8.65
CA LEU A 174 45.65 -16.88 -10.09
C LEU A 174 46.62 -15.93 -10.82
N THR A 175 47.29 -16.41 -11.87
CA THR A 175 48.16 -15.58 -12.71
C THR A 175 47.43 -15.18 -14.00
N GLY A 176 47.61 -13.95 -14.48
CA GLY A 176 47.00 -13.47 -15.73
C GLY A 176 45.64 -12.74 -15.63
N TYR A 177 45.07 -12.55 -14.43
CA TYR A 177 43.75 -11.90 -14.22
C TYR A 177 43.71 -10.40 -14.56
N SER A 178 44.85 -9.72 -14.68
CA SER A 178 44.90 -8.25 -14.82
C SER A 178 44.30 -7.76 -16.14
N ALA A 179 44.47 -8.51 -17.23
CA ALA A 179 44.09 -8.13 -18.59
C ALA A 179 42.71 -8.69 -19.04
N LEU A 180 42.07 -9.54 -18.23
CA LEU A 180 40.85 -10.25 -18.61
C LEU A 180 39.58 -9.39 -18.49
N LYS A 181 38.62 -9.63 -19.39
CA LYS A 181 37.28 -9.01 -19.34
C LYS A 181 36.41 -9.68 -18.28
N LYS A 182 35.30 -9.04 -17.92
CA LYS A 182 34.39 -9.52 -16.85
C LYS A 182 33.95 -10.98 -17.03
N ALA A 183 33.57 -11.36 -18.25
CA ALA A 183 33.12 -12.73 -18.54
C ALA A 183 34.24 -13.76 -18.31
N GLU A 184 35.44 -13.47 -18.82
CA GLU A 184 36.63 -14.32 -18.68
C GLU A 184 37.08 -14.45 -17.22
N LEU A 185 36.94 -13.38 -16.41
CA LEU A 185 37.22 -13.44 -14.97
C LEU A 185 36.22 -14.32 -14.21
N VAL A 186 34.93 -14.28 -14.57
CA VAL A 186 33.92 -15.16 -13.97
C VAL A 186 34.21 -16.61 -14.33
N GLU A 187 34.52 -16.90 -15.60
CA GLU A 187 34.86 -18.25 -16.04
C GLU A 187 36.15 -18.79 -15.39
N LEU A 188 37.19 -17.96 -15.26
CA LEU A 188 38.44 -18.33 -14.59
C LEU A 188 38.21 -18.67 -13.09
N ILE A 189 37.38 -17.88 -12.41
CA ILE A 189 37.04 -18.12 -11.01
C ILE A 189 36.17 -19.37 -10.88
N GLU A 190 35.15 -19.55 -11.73
CA GLU A 190 34.28 -20.73 -11.69
C GLU A 190 35.02 -22.03 -12.05
N ALA A 191 36.01 -21.98 -12.94
CA ALA A 191 36.85 -23.12 -13.30
C ALA A 191 37.72 -23.60 -12.13
N ASN A 192 38.15 -22.68 -11.25
CA ASN A 192 39.07 -22.95 -10.15
C ASN A 192 38.39 -23.05 -8.77
N VAL A 193 37.07 -22.92 -8.69
CA VAL A 193 36.26 -23.06 -7.45
C VAL A 193 35.73 -24.50 -7.26
N LYS A 194 36.32 -25.49 -7.94
CA LYS A 194 36.05 -26.91 -7.71
C LYS A 194 36.75 -27.47 -6.46
#